data_AF-A0A2S9IIS3-F1
#
_entry.id   AF-A0A2S9IIS3-F1
#
_cell.length_a   1.000
_cell.length_b   1.000
_cell.length_c   1.000
_cell.angle_alpha   90.00
_cell.angle_beta   90.00
_cell.angle_gamma   90.00
#
_symmetry.space_group_name_H-M   'P 1'
#
loop_
_entity.id
_entity.type
_entity.pdbx_description
1 polymer ?
#
loop_
_entity_poly.entity_id
_entity_poly.type
_entity_poly.pdbx_seq_one_letter_code
_entity_poly.pdbx_strand_id
1 'polypeptide(L)'
;MSTRTKPTQFARDLSFMSLKIPRGTGIDYWIVEGTGGYGTDCDKGHELALELLSYVAQHPSYGNATLLASIVGCMITRHEVQEKGRLTGIEIAFLNRVSLHAATAARFIGRGDL
;
A
#
# COMPACT_ATOMS: atom_id res chain seq x y z
N MET A 1 22.96 20.66 -4.78
CA MET A 1 22.29 20.39 -3.49
C MET A 1 21.13 19.45 -3.75
N SER A 2 21.27 18.18 -3.37
CA SER A 2 20.21 17.16 -3.54
C SER A 2 19.09 17.45 -2.55
N THR A 3 17.89 17.75 -3.04
CA THR A 3 16.69 17.94 -2.24
C THR A 3 16.32 16.62 -1.60
N ARG A 4 16.80 16.43 -0.37
CA ARG A 4 16.46 15.27 0.48
C ARG A 4 14.95 15.31 0.75
N THR A 5 14.17 14.56 -0.01
CA THR A 5 12.74 14.36 0.21
C THR A 5 12.55 13.93 1.67
N LYS A 6 11.68 14.63 2.42
CA LYS A 6 11.44 14.28 3.83
C LYS A 6 10.97 12.82 3.89
N PRO A 7 11.55 11.95 4.75
CA PRO A 7 11.31 10.50 4.77
C PRO A 7 9.88 10.01 5.03
N THR A 8 8.86 10.87 4.94
CA THR A 8 7.48 10.61 5.36
C THR A 8 6.43 11.23 4.43
N GLN A 9 6.82 11.74 3.26
CA GLN A 9 5.89 12.41 2.35
C GLN A 9 4.80 11.47 1.81
N PHE A 10 5.14 10.19 1.55
CA PHE A 10 4.17 9.16 1.16
C PHE A 10 3.02 9.00 2.17
N ALA A 11 3.27 9.22 3.46
CA ALA A 11 2.24 9.09 4.51
C ALA A 11 1.24 10.25 4.51
N ARG A 12 1.46 11.27 3.69
CA ARG A 12 0.51 12.37 3.43
C ARG A 12 -0.14 12.25 2.06
N ASP A 13 0.57 11.63 1.12
CA ASP A 13 0.14 11.55 -0.28
C ASP A 13 -0.74 10.32 -0.54
N LEU A 14 -0.54 9.24 0.23
CA LEU A 14 -1.36 8.03 0.15
C LEU A 14 -2.53 8.11 1.13
N SER A 15 -3.75 8.02 0.60
CA SER A 15 -5.02 8.19 1.31
C SER A 15 -5.25 7.21 2.45
N PHE A 16 -4.58 6.07 2.40
CA PHE A 16 -4.68 4.98 3.37
C PHE A 16 -3.55 4.97 4.41
N MET A 17 -2.75 6.04 4.48
CA MET A 17 -1.70 6.21 5.47
C MET A 17 -1.88 7.48 6.30
N SER A 18 -1.28 7.50 7.48
CA SER A 18 -1.18 8.72 8.28
C SER A 18 0.08 8.77 9.13
N LEU A 19 0.54 9.98 9.45
CA LEU A 19 1.56 10.18 10.48
C LEU A 19 0.97 9.91 11.87
N LYS A 20 1.67 9.13 12.69
CA LYS A 20 1.26 8.91 14.09
C LYS A 20 1.35 10.19 14.91
N ILE A 21 0.48 10.28 15.92
CA ILE A 21 0.44 11.36 16.91
C ILE A 21 0.91 10.80 18.27
N PRO A 22 1.85 11.47 18.97
CA PRO A 22 2.47 12.75 18.65
C PRO A 22 3.45 12.68 17.46
N ARG A 23 3.73 13.82 16.81
CA ARG A 23 4.62 13.88 15.64
C ARG A 23 5.99 13.25 15.95
N GLY A 24 6.50 12.45 15.02
CA GLY A 24 7.79 11.77 15.15
C GLY A 24 7.71 10.34 15.70
N THR A 25 6.52 9.84 16.02
CA THR A 25 6.30 8.48 16.56
C THR A 25 6.11 7.40 15.50
N GLY A 26 6.22 7.76 14.22
CA GLY A 26 6.14 6.85 13.09
C GLY A 26 4.93 7.10 12.21
N ILE A 27 4.51 6.04 11.51
CA ILE A 27 3.51 6.08 10.44
C ILE A 27 2.55 4.92 10.66
N ASP A 28 1.26 5.19 10.51
CA ASP A 28 0.24 4.18 10.29
C ASP A 28 0.17 3.93 8.79
N TYR A 29 0.70 2.79 8.35
CA TYR A 29 0.78 2.43 6.93
C TYR A 29 -0.55 1.89 6.38
N TRP A 30 -1.52 1.63 7.25
CA TRP A 30 -2.84 1.13 6.89
C TRP A 30 -3.89 1.60 7.91
N ILE A 31 -4.65 2.64 7.55
CA ILE A 31 -5.75 3.19 8.37
C ILE A 31 -7.13 2.87 7.79
N VAL A 32 -7.21 1.88 6.90
CA VAL A 32 -8.43 1.60 6.14
C VAL A 32 -9.40 0.78 6.96
N GLU A 33 -10.63 1.27 7.05
CA GLU A 33 -11.76 0.55 7.63
C GLU A 33 -12.57 -0.17 6.53
N GLY A 34 -13.14 -1.33 6.90
CA GLY A 34 -14.10 -2.06 6.10
C GLY A 34 -15.36 -1.23 5.83
N THR A 35 -15.95 -1.38 4.65
CA THR A 35 -17.18 -0.69 4.26
C THR A 35 -18.44 -1.47 4.65
N GLY A 36 -18.28 -2.70 5.16
CA GLY A 36 -19.39 -3.59 5.54
C GLY A 36 -19.99 -4.38 4.38
N GLY A 37 -19.37 -4.35 3.20
CA GLY A 37 -19.85 -5.07 2.01
C GLY A 37 -18.68 -5.57 1.16
N TYR A 38 -18.61 -6.87 0.92
CA TYR A 38 -17.45 -7.51 0.28
C TYR A 38 -17.11 -6.94 -1.10
N GLY A 39 -18.13 -6.69 -1.94
CA GLY A 39 -17.90 -6.10 -3.27
C GLY A 39 -17.28 -4.70 -3.19
N THR A 40 -17.87 -3.84 -2.36
CA THR A 40 -17.36 -2.47 -2.12
C THR A 40 -15.98 -2.48 -1.49
N ASP A 41 -15.71 -3.43 -0.58
CA ASP A 41 -14.38 -3.64 0.00
C ASP A 41 -13.35 -4.00 -1.09
N CYS A 42 -13.71 -4.90 -2.02
CA CYS A 42 -12.82 -5.26 -3.11
C CYS A 42 -12.54 -4.08 -4.05
N ASP A 43 -13.57 -3.30 -4.41
CA ASP A 43 -13.41 -2.11 -5.26
C ASP A 43 -12.47 -1.10 -4.61
N LYS A 44 -12.69 -0.80 -3.32
CA LYS A 44 -11.82 0.07 -2.52
C LYS A 44 -10.38 -0.47 -2.47
N GLY A 45 -10.20 -1.76 -2.23
CA GLY A 45 -8.88 -2.39 -2.24
C GLY A 45 -8.15 -2.21 -3.58
N HIS A 46 -8.87 -2.33 -4.70
CA HIS A 46 -8.31 -2.09 -6.03
C HIS A 46 -7.90 -0.63 -6.25
N GLU A 47 -8.72 0.33 -5.82
CA GLU A 47 -8.42 1.76 -5.92
C GLU A 47 -7.15 2.13 -5.16
N LEU A 48 -7.02 1.68 -3.90
CA LEU A 48 -5.86 1.95 -3.07
C LEU A 48 -4.57 1.32 -3.62
N ALA A 49 -4.68 0.15 -4.26
CA ALA A 49 -3.54 -0.47 -4.93
C ALA A 49 -3.08 0.34 -6.15
N LEU A 50 -4.02 0.88 -6.95
CA LEU A 50 -3.69 1.76 -8.07
C LEU A 50 -3.05 3.07 -7.59
N GLU A 51 -3.52 3.60 -6.46
CA GLU A 51 -2.93 4.77 -5.81
C GLU A 51 -1.47 4.50 -5.43
N LEU A 52 -1.18 3.38 -4.74
CA LEU A 52 0.19 2.98 -4.40
C LEU A 52 1.07 2.83 -5.64
N LEU A 53 0.61 2.08 -6.65
CA LEU A 53 1.38 1.81 -7.86
C LEU A 53 1.69 3.11 -8.62
N SER A 54 0.72 4.01 -8.70
CA SER A 54 0.89 5.33 -9.33
C SER A 54 1.91 6.18 -8.57
N TYR A 55 1.84 6.19 -7.25
CA TYR A 55 2.80 6.92 -6.41
C TYR A 55 4.22 6.38 -6.56
N VAL A 56 4.40 5.06 -6.52
CA VAL A 56 5.72 4.42 -6.67
C VAL A 56 6.30 4.68 -8.06
N ALA A 57 5.48 4.67 -9.11
CA ALA A 57 5.90 4.99 -10.47
C ALA A 57 6.36 6.44 -10.63
N GLN A 58 5.70 7.40 -9.96
CA GLN A 58 6.05 8.82 -10.00
C GLN A 58 7.24 9.18 -9.10
N HIS A 59 7.48 8.37 -8.06
CA HIS A 59 8.52 8.60 -7.07
C HIS A 59 9.40 7.36 -6.86
N PRO A 60 10.14 6.89 -7.88
CA PRO A 60 10.97 5.70 -7.76
C PRO A 60 12.09 5.93 -6.73
N SER A 61 12.07 5.15 -5.64
CA SER A 61 13.14 5.16 -4.63
C SER A 61 13.19 3.83 -3.88
N TYR A 62 14.35 3.47 -3.33
CA TYR A 62 14.50 2.25 -2.54
C TYR A 62 13.58 2.25 -1.32
N GLY A 63 13.36 3.41 -0.69
CA GLY A 63 12.39 3.56 0.40
C GLY A 63 10.96 3.26 -0.05
N ASN A 64 10.55 3.81 -1.20
CA ASN A 64 9.21 3.54 -1.73
C ASN A 64 9.03 2.06 -2.16
N ALA A 65 10.10 1.39 -2.61
CA ALA A 65 10.08 -0.04 -2.90
C ALA A 65 9.79 -0.91 -1.65
N THR A 66 10.14 -0.41 -0.45
CA THR A 66 9.87 -1.12 0.82
C THR A 66 8.46 -0.88 1.39
N LEU A 67 7.69 0.07 0.83
CA LEU A 67 6.37 0.44 1.36
C LEU A 67 5.39 -0.73 1.42
N LEU A 68 5.40 -1.60 0.41
CA LEU A 68 4.50 -2.76 0.37
C LEU A 68 4.69 -3.66 1.61
N ALA A 69 5.94 -3.88 2.04
CA ALA A 69 6.21 -4.68 3.23
C ALA A 69 5.69 -3.99 4.51
N SER A 70 5.87 -2.67 4.64
CA SER A 70 5.36 -1.91 5.78
C SER A 70 3.84 -1.87 5.83
N ILE A 71 3.18 -1.75 4.67
CA ILE A 71 1.72 -1.80 4.54
C ILE A 71 1.19 -3.15 4.99
N VAL A 72 1.73 -4.25 4.45
CA VAL A 72 1.31 -5.61 4.79
C VAL A 72 1.54 -5.93 6.26
N GLY A 73 2.70 -5.51 6.82
CA GLY A 73 2.95 -5.65 8.25
C GLY A 73 1.90 -4.94 9.10
N CYS A 74 1.52 -3.73 8.71
CA CYS A 74 0.47 -2.96 9.41
C CYS A 74 -0.91 -3.61 9.30
N MET A 75 -1.27 -4.15 8.12
CA MET A 75 -2.51 -4.93 7.94
C MET A 75 -2.56 -6.12 8.91
N ILE A 76 -1.50 -6.91 8.97
CA ILE A 76 -1.42 -8.11 9.84
C ILE A 76 -1.58 -7.70 11.30
N THR A 77 -0.76 -6.77 11.79
CA THR A 77 -0.82 -6.32 13.19
C THR A 77 -2.20 -5.76 13.56
N ARG A 78 -2.85 -5.04 12.63
CA ARG A 78 -4.19 -4.50 12.87
C ARG A 78 -5.23 -5.63 12.97
N HIS A 79 -5.19 -6.59 12.06
CA HIS A 79 -6.17 -7.68 11.98
C HIS A 79 -6.00 -8.73 13.09
N GLU A 80 -4.78 -8.94 13.60
CA GLU A 80 -4.54 -9.73 14.82
C GLU A 80 -5.35 -9.19 16.02
N VAL A 81 -5.52 -7.86 16.11
CA VAL A 81 -6.23 -7.21 17.21
C VAL A 81 -7.74 -7.10 16.94
N GLN A 82 -8.15 -6.86 15.70
CA GLN A 82 -9.53 -6.45 15.39
C GLN A 82 -10.39 -7.52 14.69
N GLU A 83 -9.80 -8.38 13.87
CA GLU A 83 -10.54 -9.27 12.95
C GLU A 83 -10.19 -10.76 13.13
N LYS A 84 -9.77 -11.15 14.35
CA LYS A 84 -9.31 -12.52 14.67
C LYS A 84 -8.22 -13.01 13.70
N GLY A 85 -7.37 -12.10 13.23
CA GLY A 85 -6.27 -12.37 12.31
C GLY A 85 -6.67 -12.56 10.84
N ARG A 86 -7.91 -12.23 10.44
CA ARG A 86 -8.35 -12.41 9.04
C ARG A 86 -8.26 -11.12 8.25
N LEU A 87 -7.68 -11.20 7.06
CA LEU A 87 -7.75 -10.12 6.07
C LEU A 87 -9.18 -9.97 5.54
N THR A 88 -9.59 -8.74 5.24
CA THR A 88 -10.89 -8.44 4.66
C THR A 88 -10.83 -8.42 3.13
N GLY A 89 -11.97 -8.17 2.48
CA GLY A 89 -12.03 -7.98 1.04
C GLY A 89 -11.11 -6.87 0.53
N ILE A 90 -10.87 -5.83 1.34
CA ILE A 90 -10.01 -4.69 0.98
C ILE A 90 -8.56 -5.13 0.83
N GLU A 91 -7.98 -5.76 1.87
CA GLU A 91 -6.57 -6.15 1.84
C GLU A 91 -6.32 -7.23 0.77
N ILE A 92 -7.24 -8.18 0.62
CA ILE A 92 -7.13 -9.22 -0.40
C ILE A 92 -7.14 -8.60 -1.80
N ALA A 93 -8.09 -7.71 -2.09
CA ALA A 93 -8.19 -7.08 -3.41
C ALA A 93 -7.02 -6.13 -3.70
N PHE A 94 -6.52 -5.44 -2.69
CA PHE A 94 -5.31 -4.64 -2.77
C PHE A 94 -4.09 -5.49 -3.19
N LEU A 95 -3.82 -6.57 -2.46
CA LEU A 95 -2.68 -7.45 -2.73
C LEU A 95 -2.79 -8.16 -4.08
N ASN A 96 -4.00 -8.58 -4.46
CA ASN A 96 -4.25 -9.17 -5.77
C ASN A 96 -3.94 -8.19 -6.90
N ARG A 97 -4.32 -6.91 -6.77
CA ARG A 97 -4.05 -5.89 -7.79
C ARG A 97 -2.56 -5.60 -7.93
N VAL A 98 -1.84 -5.48 -6.81
CA VAL A 98 -0.37 -5.32 -6.81
C VAL A 98 0.29 -6.53 -7.47
N SER A 99 -0.14 -7.75 -7.13
CA SER A 99 0.40 -8.99 -7.70
C SER A 99 0.15 -9.09 -9.21
N LEU A 100 -1.03 -8.71 -9.67
CA LEU A 100 -1.36 -8.66 -11.10
C LEU A 100 -0.45 -7.68 -11.85
N HIS A 101 -0.16 -6.52 -11.26
CA HIS A 101 0.75 -5.55 -11.86
C HIS A 101 2.18 -6.10 -11.93
N ALA A 102 2.67 -6.73 -10.86
CA ALA A 102 3.98 -7.38 -10.85
C ALA A 102 4.08 -8.50 -11.89
N ALA A 103 3.06 -9.35 -12.03
CA ALA A 103 3.00 -10.39 -13.05
C ALA A 103 3.01 -9.80 -14.47
N THR A 104 2.30 -8.70 -14.68
CA THR A 104 2.25 -8.00 -15.97
C THR A 104 3.62 -7.42 -16.32
N ALA A 105 4.28 -6.74 -15.37
CA ALA A 105 5.64 -6.23 -15.55
C ALA A 105 6.65 -7.36 -15.83
N ALA A 106 6.55 -8.47 -15.09
CA ALA A 106 7.40 -9.65 -15.31
C ALA A 106 7.24 -10.26 -16.71
N ARG A 107 6.05 -10.19 -17.31
CA ARG A 107 5.83 -10.64 -18.70
C ARG A 107 6.58 -9.80 -19.72
N PHE A 108 6.70 -8.49 -19.52
CA PHE A 108 7.50 -7.62 -20.41
C PHE A 108 9.00 -7.91 -20.25
N ILE A 109 9.45 -8.07 -19.00
CA ILE A 109 10.85 -8.44 -18.70
C ILE A 109 11.20 -9.79 -19.36
N GLY A 110 10.34 -10.81 -19.19
CA GLY A 110 10.56 -12.14 -19.76
C GLY A 110 10.48 -12.21 -21.29
N ARG A 111 9.94 -11.18 -21.94
CA ARG A 111 9.88 -11.04 -23.41
C ARG A 111 11.00 -10.17 -23.99
N GLY A 112 11.73 -9.44 -23.16
CA GLY A 112 12.78 -8.52 -23.60
C GLY A 112 12.25 -7.20 -24.16
N ASP A 113 11.02 -6.81 -23.82
CA ASP A 113 10.33 -5.63 -24.38
C ASP A 113 10.56 -4.33 -23.57
N LEU A 114 11.76 -4.12 -23.00
CA LEU A 114 12.11 -2.93 -22.20
C LEU A 114 13.39 -2.25 -22.69
#